data_AF-A0A954WZK6-F1
#
_entry.id   AF-A0A954WZK6-F1
#
_cell.length_a   1.000
_cell.length_b   1.000
_cell.length_c   1.000
_cell.angle_alpha   90.00
_cell.angle_beta   90.00
_cell.angle_gamma   90.00
#
_symmetry.space_group_name_H-M   'P 1'
#
loop_
_entity.id
_entity.type
_entity.pdbx_description
1 polymer ?
#
loop_
_entity_poly.entity_id
_entity_poly.type
_entity_poly.pdbx_seq_one_letter_code
_entity_poly.pdbx_strand_id
1 'polypeptide(L)'
;MASKTDHPARAASFVANEPRAHWHDQALWFVRAKRDKAANSLPEWETLRQKAEQIKLHTVSKLADYLEQFEENATRLGATVHWAADASEHNAIVLELLQKHGAKKVVKSKSML
;
A
#
# COMPACT_ATOMS: atom_id res chain seq x y z
N MET A 1 6.78 31.14 -4.94
CA MET A 1 7.65 29.97 -5.15
C MET A 1 7.51 29.07 -3.92
N ALA A 2 6.97 27.86 -4.07
CA ALA A 2 6.75 26.97 -2.93
C ALA A 2 8.10 26.53 -2.35
N SER A 3 8.33 26.84 -1.07
CA SER A 3 9.49 26.38 -0.30
C SER A 3 9.55 24.86 -0.37
N LYS A 4 10.60 24.32 -1.01
CA LYS A 4 10.94 22.89 -0.98
C LYS A 4 11.29 22.55 0.46
N THR A 5 10.32 22.07 1.22
CA THR A 5 10.59 21.53 2.55
C THR A 5 11.46 20.29 2.39
N ASP A 6 12.72 20.37 2.81
CA ASP A 6 13.65 19.24 2.82
C ASP A 6 13.16 18.18 3.81
N HIS A 7 12.42 17.21 3.29
CA HIS A 7 11.74 16.21 4.10
C HIS A 7 12.72 15.37 4.95
N PRO A 8 13.86 14.87 4.42
CA PRO A 8 14.89 14.21 5.22
C PRO A 8 15.35 15.01 6.45
N ALA A 9 15.70 16.29 6.29
CA ALA A 9 16.15 17.11 7.41
C ALA A 9 15.08 17.31 8.48
N ARG A 10 13.81 17.50 8.07
CA ARG A 10 12.68 17.64 9.02
C ARG A 10 12.34 16.32 9.70
N ALA A 11 12.49 15.19 9.02
CA ALA A 11 12.30 13.87 9.60
C ALA A 11 13.35 13.59 10.68
N ALA A 12 14.62 13.94 10.43
CA ALA A 12 15.68 13.80 11.43
C ALA A 12 15.38 14.61 12.71
N SER A 13 15.02 15.88 12.58
CA SER A 13 14.63 16.72 13.73
C SER A 13 13.36 16.23 14.42
N PHE A 14 12.43 15.61 13.68
CA PHE A 14 11.21 15.03 14.25
C PHE A 14 11.50 13.81 15.12
N VAL A 15 12.40 12.91 14.68
CA VAL A 15 12.77 11.68 15.40
C VAL A 15 13.63 11.97 16.64
N ALA A 16 14.39 13.06 16.64
CA ALA A 16 15.21 13.47 17.78
C ALA A 16 14.41 13.89 19.04
N ASN A 17 13.08 14.04 18.94
CA ASN A 17 12.23 14.39 20.07
C ASN A 17 11.78 13.14 20.84
N GLU A 18 12.62 12.67 21.77
CA GLU A 18 12.38 11.47 22.58
C GLU A 18 11.01 11.44 23.31
N PRO A 19 10.57 12.51 24.01
CA PRO A 19 9.26 12.51 24.66
C PRO A 19 8.09 12.26 23.70
N ARG A 20 8.21 12.74 22.46
CA ARG A 20 7.21 12.52 21.40
C ARG A 20 7.34 11.14 20.75
N ALA A 21 8.55 10.60 20.63
CA ALA A 21 8.78 9.26 20.13
C ALA A 21 8.05 8.18 20.97
N HIS A 22 8.03 8.33 22.29
CA HIS A 22 7.30 7.41 23.18
C HIS A 22 5.79 7.38 22.94
N TRP A 23 5.18 8.49 22.49
CA TRP A 23 3.77 8.48 22.10
C TRP A 23 3.51 7.63 20.86
N HIS A 24 4.46 7.56 19.91
CA HIS A 24 4.35 6.70 18.74
C HIS A 24 4.35 5.22 19.12
N ASP A 25 5.22 4.82 20.06
CA ASP A 25 5.23 3.46 20.59
C ASP A 25 3.91 3.10 21.26
N GLN A 26 3.37 4.00 22.09
CA GLN A 26 2.06 3.81 22.73
C GLN A 26 0.94 3.68 21.69
N ALA A 27 0.96 4.47 20.62
CA ALA A 27 -0.02 4.38 19.55
C ALA A 27 0.06 3.03 18.82
N LEU A 28 1.26 2.51 18.55
CA LEU A 28 1.45 1.17 17.99
C LEU A 28 0.88 0.09 18.91
N TRP A 29 1.20 0.16 20.21
CA TRP A 29 0.69 -0.78 21.21
C TRP A 29 -0.83 -0.72 21.32
N PHE A 30 -1.43 0.46 21.25
CA PHE A 30 -2.87 0.63 21.27
C PHE A 30 -3.55 -0.04 20.07
N VAL A 31 -3.02 0.13 18.85
CA VAL A 31 -3.54 -0.54 17.65
C VAL A 31 -3.37 -2.05 17.75
N ARG A 32 -2.22 -2.51 18.26
CA ARG A 32 -1.96 -3.94 18.48
C ARG A 32 -2.92 -4.56 19.48
N ALA A 33 -3.13 -3.92 20.62
CA ALA A 33 -4.07 -4.38 21.64
C ALA A 33 -5.51 -4.45 21.11
N LYS A 34 -5.93 -3.48 20.28
CA LYS A 34 -7.22 -3.53 19.58
C LYS A 34 -7.32 -4.73 18.64
N ARG A 35 -6.28 -5.00 17.85
CA ARG A 35 -6.22 -6.15 16.95
C ARG A 35 -6.32 -7.45 17.73
N ASP A 36 -5.57 -7.59 18.82
CA ASP A 36 -5.55 -8.81 19.62
C ASP A 36 -6.90 -9.03 20.32
N LYS A 37 -7.56 -7.96 20.79
CA LYS A 37 -8.94 -8.05 21.31
C LYS A 37 -9.93 -8.53 20.24
N ALA A 38 -9.83 -8.01 19.01
CA ALA A 38 -10.69 -8.43 17.91
C ALA A 38 -10.43 -9.89 17.52
N ALA A 39 -9.16 -10.30 17.42
CA ALA A 39 -8.77 -11.67 17.17
C ALA A 39 -9.31 -12.63 18.25
N ASN A 40 -9.10 -12.30 19.51
CA ASN A 40 -9.56 -13.11 20.65
C ASN A 40 -11.08 -13.18 20.79
N SER A 41 -11.82 -12.26 20.17
CA SER A 41 -13.29 -12.29 20.16
C SER A 41 -13.87 -13.33 19.20
N LEU A 42 -13.04 -13.92 18.34
CA LEU A 42 -13.43 -14.91 17.33
C LEU A 42 -12.80 -16.27 17.67
N PRO A 43 -13.57 -17.26 18.15
CA PRO A 43 -13.06 -18.60 18.48
C PRO A 43 -12.32 -19.28 17.31
N GLU A 44 -12.74 -19.01 16.07
CA GLU A 44 -12.19 -19.57 14.83
C GLU A 44 -11.07 -18.73 14.20
N TRP A 45 -10.55 -17.71 14.90
CA TRP A 45 -9.55 -16.78 14.36
C TRP A 45 -8.37 -17.47 13.67
N GLU A 46 -7.81 -18.50 14.29
CA GLU A 46 -6.67 -19.22 13.75
C GLU A 46 -7.02 -20.00 12.48
N THR A 47 -8.21 -20.60 12.43
CA THR A 47 -8.73 -21.27 11.22
C THR A 47 -8.90 -20.27 10.07
N LEU A 48 -9.44 -19.07 10.36
CA LEU A 48 -9.59 -18.01 9.34
C LEU A 48 -8.22 -17.54 8.84
N ARG A 49 -7.24 -17.39 9.74
CA ARG A 49 -5.86 -17.01 9.39
C ARG A 49 -5.23 -18.04 8.45
N GLN A 50 -5.36 -19.32 8.75
CA GLN A 50 -4.83 -20.41 7.92
C GLN A 50 -5.53 -20.48 6.55
N LYS A 51 -6.86 -20.29 6.51
CA LYS A 51 -7.59 -20.22 5.24
C LYS A 51 -7.12 -19.04 4.38
N ALA A 52 -6.93 -17.87 4.98
CA ALA A 52 -6.43 -16.70 4.27
C ALA A 52 -5.01 -16.92 3.73
N GLU A 53 -4.15 -17.58 4.49
CA GLU A 53 -2.83 -18.01 4.04
C GLU A 53 -2.91 -18.95 2.83
N GLN A 54 -3.74 -19.99 2.90
CA GLN A 54 -3.93 -20.93 1.80
C GLN A 54 -4.43 -20.25 0.52
N ILE A 55 -5.38 -19.31 0.65
CA ILE A 55 -5.86 -18.49 -0.47
C ILE A 55 -4.71 -17.67 -1.05
N LYS A 56 -3.92 -16.98 -0.22
CA LYS A 56 -2.78 -16.19 -0.68
C LYS A 56 -1.75 -17.06 -1.42
N LEU A 57 -1.41 -18.22 -0.87
CA LEU A 57 -0.48 -19.16 -1.49
C LEU A 57 -1.00 -19.64 -2.85
N HIS A 58 -2.29 -19.99 -2.92
CA HIS A 58 -2.93 -20.37 -4.17
C HIS A 58 -2.86 -19.24 -5.21
N THR A 59 -3.24 -18.02 -4.83
CA THR A 59 -3.24 -16.86 -5.73
C THR A 59 -1.83 -16.55 -6.23
N VAL A 60 -0.82 -16.58 -5.37
CA VAL A 60 0.58 -16.36 -5.78
C VAL A 60 1.08 -17.47 -6.70
N SER A 61 0.69 -18.73 -6.46
CA SER A 61 1.09 -19.86 -7.32
C SER A 61 0.53 -19.79 -8.75
N LYS A 62 -0.56 -19.03 -8.94
CA LYS A 62 -1.24 -18.82 -10.23
C LYS A 62 -1.27 -17.35 -10.62
N LEU A 63 -0.26 -16.59 -10.18
CA LEU A 63 -0.29 -15.14 -10.29
C LEU A 63 -0.45 -14.68 -11.74
N ALA A 64 0.22 -15.34 -12.69
CA ALA A 64 0.12 -15.04 -14.13
C ALA A 64 -1.35 -15.11 -14.63
N ASP A 65 -2.05 -16.20 -14.34
CA ASP A 65 -3.44 -16.39 -14.77
C ASP A 65 -4.38 -15.35 -14.14
N TYR A 66 -4.21 -15.09 -12.83
CA TYR A 66 -5.07 -14.14 -12.12
C TYR A 66 -4.83 -12.69 -12.53
N LEU A 67 -3.61 -12.38 -12.97
CA LEU A 67 -3.23 -11.06 -13.48
C LEU A 67 -3.92 -10.75 -14.81
N GLU A 68 -3.94 -11.70 -15.74
CA GLU A 68 -4.70 -11.58 -17.01
C GLU A 68 -6.22 -11.51 -16.75
N GLN A 69 -6.74 -12.38 -15.86
CA GLN A 69 -8.15 -12.34 -15.48
C GLN A 69 -8.54 -11.02 -14.81
N PHE A 70 -7.66 -10.44 -13.99
CA PHE A 70 -7.88 -9.14 -13.39
C PHE A 70 -7.94 -8.05 -14.46
N GLU A 71 -7.00 -8.03 -15.40
CA GLU A 71 -6.98 -7.07 -16.50
C GLU A 71 -8.24 -7.13 -17.34
N GLU A 72 -8.68 -8.33 -17.74
CA GLU A 72 -9.90 -8.51 -18.52
C GLU A 72 -11.12 -7.91 -17.79
N ASN A 73 -11.26 -8.23 -16.50
CA ASN A 73 -12.38 -7.75 -15.70
C ASN A 73 -12.31 -6.24 -15.43
N ALA A 74 -11.14 -5.70 -15.14
CA ALA A 74 -10.94 -4.28 -14.91
C ALA A 74 -11.23 -3.48 -16.19
N THR A 75 -10.74 -3.97 -17.33
CA THR A 75 -10.97 -3.37 -18.65
C THR A 75 -12.45 -3.39 -19.02
N ARG A 76 -13.15 -4.49 -18.73
CA ARG A 76 -14.61 -4.60 -18.92
C ARG A 76 -15.39 -3.57 -18.09
N LEU A 77 -14.86 -3.15 -16.95
CA LEU A 77 -15.44 -2.10 -16.11
C LEU A 77 -14.97 -0.68 -16.49
N GLY A 78 -14.22 -0.54 -17.59
CA GLY A 78 -13.75 0.74 -18.11
C GLY A 78 -12.45 1.25 -17.51
N ALA A 79 -11.74 0.42 -16.72
CA ALA A 79 -10.38 0.74 -16.31
C ALA A 79 -9.39 0.53 -17.47
N THR A 80 -8.25 1.20 -17.41
CA THR A 80 -7.10 0.90 -18.27
C THR A 80 -6.00 0.31 -17.40
N VAL A 81 -5.61 -0.92 -17.69
CA VAL A 81 -4.48 -1.58 -17.02
C VAL A 81 -3.22 -1.30 -17.81
N HIS A 82 -2.16 -0.91 -17.09
CA HIS A 82 -0.85 -0.67 -17.68
C HIS A 82 0.14 -1.67 -17.08
N TRP A 83 0.73 -2.49 -17.94
CA TRP A 83 1.82 -3.40 -17.59
C TRP A 83 3.15 -2.66 -17.61
N ALA A 84 4.00 -2.92 -16.63
CA ALA A 84 5.38 -2.45 -16.60
C ALA A 84 6.27 -3.60 -16.12
N ALA A 85 7.29 -3.93 -16.90
CA ALA A 85 8.26 -4.97 -16.58
C ALA A 85 9.22 -4.54 -15.45
N ASP A 86 9.47 -3.24 -15.33
CA ASP A 86 10.39 -2.68 -14.34
C ASP A 86 9.99 -1.28 -13.84
N ALA A 87 10.79 -0.75 -12.93
CA ALA A 87 10.58 0.57 -12.33
C ALA A 87 10.73 1.72 -13.32
N SER A 88 11.59 1.58 -14.34
CA SER A 88 11.79 2.62 -15.36
C SER A 88 10.56 2.75 -16.24
N GLU A 89 10.04 1.63 -16.73
CA GLU A 89 8.82 1.59 -17.53
C GLU A 89 7.60 2.08 -16.72
N HIS A 90 7.48 1.65 -15.46
CA HIS A 90 6.43 2.14 -14.57
C HIS A 90 6.45 3.67 -14.44
N ASN A 91 7.62 4.25 -14.18
CA ASN A 91 7.77 5.70 -14.03
C ASN A 91 7.46 6.45 -15.34
N ALA A 92 7.85 5.89 -16.48
CA ALA A 92 7.56 6.47 -17.79
C ALA A 92 6.04 6.54 -18.04
N ILE A 93 5.33 5.41 -17.87
CA ILE A 93 3.87 5.34 -18.05
C ILE A 93 3.15 6.34 -17.13
N VAL A 94 3.51 6.36 -15.84
CA VAL A 94 2.88 7.29 -14.89
C VAL A 94 3.13 8.74 -15.29
N LEU A 95 4.36 9.09 -15.69
CA LEU A 95 4.70 10.44 -16.11
C LEU A 95 3.91 10.87 -17.35
N GLU A 96 3.81 10.00 -18.36
CA GLU A 96 3.05 10.25 -19.58
C GLU A 96 1.56 10.49 -19.27
N LEU A 97 0.96 9.66 -18.41
CA LEU A 97 -0.44 9.82 -17.99
C LEU A 97 -0.66 11.17 -17.28
N LEU A 98 0.25 11.56 -16.39
CA LEU A 98 0.18 12.84 -15.69
C LEU A 98 0.30 14.02 -16.65
N GLN A 99 1.22 13.94 -17.62
CA GLN A 99 1.41 14.98 -18.64
C GLN A 99 0.19 15.09 -19.55
N LYS A 100 -0.35 13.97 -20.02
CA LYS A 100 -1.55 13.90 -20.88
C LYS A 100 -2.76 14.59 -20.24
N HIS A 101 -2.92 14.46 -18.93
CA HIS A 101 -4.02 15.08 -18.19
C HIS A 101 -3.66 16.47 -17.62
N GLY A 102 -2.46 17.00 -17.92
CA GLY A 102 -2.00 18.29 -17.40
C GLY A 102 -1.95 18.35 -15.87
N ALA A 103 -1.75 17.22 -15.19
CA ALA A 103 -1.85 17.10 -13.75
C ALA A 103 -0.85 18.04 -13.04
N LYS A 104 -1.35 18.85 -12.10
CA LYS A 104 -0.55 19.78 -11.29
C LYS A 104 -0.40 19.36 -9.83
N LYS A 105 -1.22 18.41 -9.39
CA LYS A 105 -1.24 17.86 -8.04
C LYS A 105 -1.44 16.36 -8.13
N VAL A 106 -0.70 15.62 -7.31
CA VAL A 106 -0.79 14.17 -7.20
C VAL A 106 -0.99 13.82 -5.74
N VAL A 107 -1.97 12.95 -5.47
CA VAL A 107 -2.12 12.33 -4.16
C VAL A 107 -1.56 10.92 -4.28
N LYS A 108 -0.48 10.67 -3.55
CA LYS A 108 0.10 9.32 -3.47
C LYS A 108 -0.53 8.60 -2.29
N SER A 109 -1.31 7.55 -2.55
CA SER A 109 -1.72 6.59 -1.54
C SER A 109 -0.67 5.50 -1.36
N LYS A 110 -0.68 4.82 -0.22
CA LYS A 110 0.08 3.58 -0.05
C LYS A 110 -0.47 2.57 -1.06
N SER A 111 0.36 2.15 -2.01
CA SER A 111 0.07 0.96 -2.82
C SER A 111 0.30 -0.28 -1.96
N MET A 112 -0.55 -1.29 -2.12
CA MET A 112 -0.33 -2.60 -1.51
C MET A 112 0.77 -3.31 -2.30
N LEU A 113 2.01 -3.13 -1.85
CA LEU A 113 3.13 -4.04 -2.08
C LEU A 113 3.30 -4.88 -0.80
#